data_AF-A0A1Y1NCC1-F1
#
_entry.id   AF-A0A1Y1NCC1-F1
#
_cell.length_a   1.000
_cell.length_b   1.000
_cell.length_c   1.000
_cell.angle_alpha   90.00
_cell.angle_beta   90.00
_cell.angle_gamma   90.00
#
_symmetry.space_group_name_H-M   'P 1'
#
loop_
_entity.id
_entity.type
_entity.pdbx_description
1 polymer ?
#
loop_
_entity_poly.entity_id
_entity_poly.type
_entity_poly.pdbx_seq_one_letter_code
_entity_poly.pdbx_strand_id
1 'polypeptide(L)'
;MSLEPADYLQITFNVERDLQSDDRRILPFADSLLYKRKVLEIRRLTTGVDVKRTYDVALDLQDVDKDFQPGDTIAILPENNHDEVAELLHHLNLLAVADVPYLVEIRTGTTKKKPIIPPHIPTCGTLRDLFSKRLDLRGTPKKLFLKMLLRFTTDSQEMAQLQQLCSPSGSTEYNNFIQNCDSLLHLLQSFPSCRPPVERLLEHLGPLQPRPYSISSSPLINNSTSKQLHFTFSVIDLENNLKGVCTSWLERFSNNPERSLDFYFRRPNNFRLPEDMSTPIIMIGPGTGVAPFIGFLQHRELLNLDVGAAWLFYGCRYASRDFLYKKEIDQFLQTGILTRLFCCSSRDQTEKVYVQDLIRQHNESFVNKIVRENAVVYVCGDAKNMVKQVSSTIVNCLTDVMSWSQSDAEGYMKQLQNTNRYIQDVWI
;
A
#
# COMPACT_ATOMS: atom_id res chain seq x y z
N MET A 1 -20.25 0.26 -35.87
CA MET A 1 -19.42 1.48 -35.78
C MET A 1 -18.79 1.55 -34.41
N SER A 2 -17.57 1.04 -34.25
CA SER A 2 -16.88 1.12 -32.96
C SER A 2 -16.40 2.55 -32.76
N LEU A 3 -17.05 3.32 -31.87
CA LEU A 3 -16.65 4.67 -31.48
C LEU A 3 -15.16 4.69 -31.16
N GLU A 4 -14.38 5.38 -31.99
CA GLU A 4 -12.99 5.69 -31.68
C GLU A 4 -12.97 6.73 -30.57
N PRO A 5 -12.02 6.64 -29.61
CA PRO A 5 -11.87 7.68 -28.61
C PRO A 5 -11.50 9.00 -29.32
N ALA A 6 -12.30 10.03 -29.12
CA ALA A 6 -12.03 11.35 -29.67
C ALA A 6 -10.87 12.02 -28.92
N ASP A 7 -9.79 12.31 -29.64
CA ASP A 7 -8.64 13.09 -29.18
C ASP A 7 -9.10 14.45 -28.63
N TYR A 8 -8.61 14.86 -27.46
CA TYR A 8 -9.07 16.07 -26.79
C TYR A 8 -8.01 16.84 -26.01
N LEU A 9 -6.81 16.30 -25.81
CA LEU A 9 -5.68 17.02 -25.23
C LEU A 9 -4.71 17.50 -26.32
N GLN A 10 -4.06 18.62 -26.04
CA GLN A 10 -2.96 19.17 -26.81
C GLN A 10 -1.85 19.59 -25.84
N ILE A 11 -0.60 19.30 -26.17
CA ILE A 11 0.56 19.75 -25.40
C ILE A 11 1.40 20.72 -26.23
N THR A 12 1.93 21.75 -25.59
CA THR A 12 2.90 22.67 -26.18
C THR A 12 4.11 22.77 -25.27
N PHE A 13 5.30 22.94 -25.85
CA PHE A 13 6.58 23.05 -25.13
C PHE A 13 7.16 24.46 -25.29
N ASN A 14 8.09 24.83 -24.41
CA ASN A 14 8.76 26.15 -24.40
C ASN A 14 7.81 27.32 -24.15
N VAL A 15 6.87 27.16 -23.23
CA VAL A 15 5.92 28.21 -22.88
C VAL A 15 6.54 29.16 -21.86
N GLU A 16 6.75 30.42 -22.25
CA GLU A 16 7.13 31.52 -21.34
C GLU A 16 5.91 31.97 -20.52
N ARG A 17 5.62 31.28 -19.41
CA ARG A 17 4.68 31.75 -18.40
C ARG A 17 5.28 31.52 -17.02
N ASP A 18 4.90 32.35 -16.05
CA ASP A 18 5.15 32.07 -14.63
C ASP A 18 4.51 30.71 -14.30
N LEU A 19 5.35 29.68 -14.25
CA LEU A 19 4.99 28.31 -13.90
C LEU A 19 4.69 28.28 -12.40
N GLN A 20 3.55 28.80 -11.99
CA GLN A 20 3.00 28.39 -10.71
C GLN A 20 2.64 26.91 -10.87
N SER A 21 3.52 26.04 -10.38
CA SER A 21 3.34 24.60 -10.46
C SER A 21 1.99 24.24 -9.85
N ASP A 22 1.11 23.70 -10.68
CA ASP A 22 -0.16 23.16 -10.21
C ASP A 22 0.12 21.87 -9.40
N ASP A 23 0.37 22.05 -8.11
CA ASP A 23 0.76 20.96 -7.22
C ASP A 23 -0.44 20.12 -6.74
N ARG A 24 -1.60 20.26 -7.40
CA ARG A 24 -2.79 19.43 -7.10
C ARG A 24 -2.45 17.95 -7.30
N ARG A 25 -2.17 17.27 -6.19
CA ARG A 25 -2.00 15.81 -6.10
C ARG A 25 -3.36 15.19 -5.76
N ILE A 26 -3.63 13.99 -6.28
CA ILE A 26 -4.78 13.21 -5.82
C ILE A 26 -4.39 12.63 -4.46
N LEU A 27 -5.13 13.01 -3.41
CA LEU A 27 -4.90 12.57 -2.03
C LEU A 27 -6.14 11.84 -1.48
N PRO A 28 -6.36 10.56 -1.85
CA PRO A 28 -7.54 9.82 -1.42
C PRO A 28 -7.58 9.67 0.10
N PHE A 29 -8.74 9.94 0.69
CA PHE A 29 -8.96 9.85 2.13
C PHE A 29 -8.02 10.73 2.97
N ALA A 30 -7.54 11.85 2.46
CA ALA A 30 -6.69 12.75 3.24
C ALA A 30 -7.43 13.40 4.43
N ASP A 31 -6.69 13.55 5.53
CA ASP A 31 -7.05 14.27 6.76
C ASP A 31 -6.01 15.35 7.11
N SER A 32 -5.03 15.55 6.23
CA SER A 32 -4.02 16.60 6.34
C SER A 32 -3.62 17.12 4.96
N LEU A 33 -2.85 18.22 4.96
CA LEU A 33 -2.08 18.61 3.77
C LEU A 33 -0.95 17.61 3.50
N LEU A 34 -0.30 17.78 2.35
CA LEU A 34 0.91 17.05 2.01
C LEU A 34 2.08 17.57 2.85
N TYR A 35 2.79 16.68 3.52
CA TYR A 35 4.05 16.97 4.19
C TYR A 35 5.19 16.36 3.39
N LYS A 36 6.30 17.11 3.33
CA LYS A 36 7.59 16.61 2.84
C LYS A 36 8.55 16.56 4.01
N ARG A 37 8.90 15.36 4.47
CA ARG A 37 9.70 15.18 5.69
C ARG A 37 10.89 14.27 5.49
N LYS A 38 11.98 14.55 6.21
CA LYS A 38 13.20 13.77 6.17
C LYS A 38 12.96 12.37 6.71
N VAL A 39 13.59 11.39 6.08
CA VAL A 39 13.71 10.04 6.64
C VAL A 39 14.85 10.05 7.66
N LEU A 40 14.54 9.75 8.91
CA LEU A 40 15.50 9.73 10.01
C LEU A 40 16.27 8.40 10.05
N GLU A 41 15.56 7.30 9.85
CA GLU A 41 16.13 5.95 9.88
C GLU A 41 15.38 5.03 8.93
N ILE A 42 16.11 4.11 8.28
CA ILE A 42 15.54 2.94 7.61
C ILE A 42 16.24 1.71 8.16
N ARG A 43 15.51 0.92 8.95
CA ARG A 43 16.04 -0.25 9.64
C ARG A 43 15.48 -1.52 9.02
N ARG A 44 16.36 -2.34 8.46
CA ARG A 44 15.97 -3.66 7.96
C ARG A 44 15.68 -4.60 9.13
N LEU A 45 14.46 -5.15 9.17
CA LEU A 45 13.98 -6.04 10.23
C LEU A 45 14.21 -7.52 9.95
N THR A 46 14.57 -7.88 8.72
CA THR A 46 14.73 -9.29 8.29
C THR A 46 16.13 -9.59 7.80
N THR A 47 16.56 -10.85 7.95
CA THR A 47 17.85 -11.34 7.45
C THR A 47 17.65 -12.52 6.48
N GLY A 48 18.66 -12.77 5.62
CA GLY A 48 18.58 -13.81 4.59
C GLY A 48 18.03 -13.33 3.25
N VAL A 49 18.13 -14.20 2.23
CA VAL A 49 17.79 -13.92 0.82
C VAL A 49 16.44 -14.51 0.38
N ASP A 50 15.98 -15.54 1.06
CA ASP A 50 14.72 -16.28 0.83
C ASP A 50 13.55 -15.74 1.69
N VAL A 51 13.79 -14.64 2.39
CA VAL A 51 12.84 -13.93 3.24
C VAL A 51 12.50 -12.59 2.60
N LYS A 52 11.24 -12.18 2.70
CA LYS A 52 10.83 -10.85 2.26
C LYS A 52 11.64 -9.79 3.04
N ARG A 53 12.27 -8.89 2.29
CA ARG A 53 12.99 -7.75 2.87
C ARG A 53 11.95 -6.83 3.49
N THR A 54 12.01 -6.65 4.81
CA THR A 54 11.05 -5.82 5.54
C THR A 54 11.81 -4.75 6.30
N TYR A 55 11.29 -3.54 6.25
CA TYR A 55 11.92 -2.35 6.80
C TYR A 55 10.94 -1.61 7.72
N ASP A 56 11.50 -1.07 8.79
CA ASP A 56 10.91 -0.02 9.62
C ASP A 56 11.50 1.32 9.16
N VAL A 57 10.67 2.35 9.01
CA VAL A 57 11.08 3.67 8.55
C VAL A 57 10.62 4.72 9.53
N ALA A 58 11.56 5.51 10.06
CA ALA A 58 11.28 6.64 10.92
C ALA A 58 11.25 7.95 10.10
N LEU A 59 10.16 8.71 10.22
CA LEU A 59 10.00 10.03 9.62
C LEU A 59 10.07 11.12 10.68
N ASP A 60 10.71 12.23 10.32
CA ASP A 60 10.73 13.42 11.14
C ASP A 60 9.38 14.14 11.10
N LEU A 61 8.80 14.38 12.27
CA LEU A 61 7.56 15.14 12.41
C LEU A 61 7.79 16.54 12.99
N GLN A 62 9.01 17.06 12.98
CA GLN A 62 9.24 18.46 13.31
C GLN A 62 8.31 19.36 12.48
N ASP A 63 7.65 20.33 13.12
CA ASP A 63 6.69 21.27 12.50
C ASP A 63 5.51 20.62 11.78
N VAL A 64 5.20 19.35 12.05
CA VAL A 64 3.93 18.73 11.63
C VAL A 64 2.87 19.09 12.66
N ASP A 65 1.84 19.78 12.21
CA ASP A 65 0.71 20.27 13.02
C ASP A 65 -0.42 19.23 13.20
N LYS A 66 -0.28 18.07 12.56
CA LYS A 66 -1.25 16.97 12.66
C LYS A 66 -0.86 15.96 13.72
N ASP A 67 -1.74 15.78 14.70
CA ASP A 67 -1.65 14.66 15.64
C ASP A 67 -2.16 13.35 15.01
N PHE A 68 -1.57 12.25 15.46
CA PHE A 68 -1.96 10.88 15.11
C PHE A 68 -2.07 10.02 16.36
N GLN A 69 -2.77 8.91 16.23
CA GLN A 69 -2.89 7.86 17.25
C GLN A 69 -2.33 6.54 16.72
N PRO A 70 -1.88 5.64 17.61
CA PRO A 70 -1.55 4.29 17.20
C PRO A 70 -2.71 3.65 16.42
N GLY A 71 -2.39 3.02 15.30
CA GLY A 71 -3.35 2.39 14.38
C GLY A 71 -3.95 3.31 13.30
N ASP A 72 -3.68 4.62 13.37
CA ASP A 72 -3.90 5.49 12.22
C ASP A 72 -2.98 5.09 11.03
N THR A 73 -3.31 5.58 9.83
CA THR A 73 -2.55 5.28 8.61
C THR A 73 -2.07 6.56 7.94
N ILE A 74 -0.88 6.50 7.34
CA ILE A 74 -0.38 7.51 6.41
C ILE A 74 -0.49 7.01 4.97
N ALA A 75 -0.41 7.90 4.00
CA ALA A 75 -0.22 7.54 2.59
C ALA A 75 1.04 8.20 2.05
N ILE A 76 1.94 7.38 1.51
CA ILE A 76 3.18 7.80 0.87
C ILE A 76 2.91 8.03 -0.61
N LEU A 77 3.44 9.12 -1.18
CA LEU A 77 3.41 9.37 -2.62
C LEU A 77 4.69 8.80 -3.25
N PRO A 78 4.61 7.68 -3.99
CA PRO A 78 5.80 7.09 -4.59
C PRO A 78 6.20 7.78 -5.89
N GLU A 79 7.39 7.46 -6.37
CA GLU A 79 7.81 7.76 -7.74
C GLU A 79 7.99 6.46 -8.54
N ASN A 80 7.71 6.52 -9.84
CA ASN A 80 8.09 5.45 -10.77
C ASN A 80 9.62 5.32 -10.84
N ASN A 81 10.10 4.17 -11.29
CA ASN A 81 11.54 3.96 -11.45
C ASN A 81 12.10 4.95 -12.49
N HIS A 82 13.12 5.72 -12.13
CA HIS A 82 13.81 6.64 -13.05
C HIS A 82 14.29 5.98 -14.34
N ASP A 83 14.80 4.74 -14.27
CA ASP A 83 15.28 4.01 -15.46
C ASP A 83 14.11 3.66 -16.39
N GLU A 84 12.99 3.18 -15.83
CA GLU A 84 11.76 2.88 -16.57
C GLU A 84 11.18 4.13 -17.24
N VAL A 85 11.20 5.27 -16.53
CA VAL A 85 10.77 6.57 -17.10
C VAL A 85 11.70 7.01 -18.22
N ALA A 86 13.02 6.88 -18.05
CA ALA A 86 14.00 7.26 -19.06
C ALA A 86 13.87 6.39 -20.33
N GLU A 87 13.74 5.07 -20.18
CA GLU A 87 13.51 4.14 -21.29
C GLU A 87 12.19 4.41 -22.02
N LEU A 88 11.12 4.73 -21.28
CA LEU A 88 9.83 5.09 -21.88
C LEU A 88 9.91 6.39 -22.68
N LEU A 89 10.54 7.43 -22.12
CA LEU A 89 10.74 8.70 -22.82
C LEU A 89 11.65 8.52 -24.04
N HIS A 90 12.65 7.64 -23.96
CA HIS A 90 13.49 7.26 -25.09
C HIS A 90 12.68 6.59 -26.19
N HIS A 91 11.89 5.57 -25.86
CA HIS A 91 11.03 4.85 -26.79
C HIS A 91 10.09 5.81 -27.52
N LEU A 92 9.52 6.80 -26.82
CA LEU A 92 8.61 7.79 -27.38
C LEU A 92 9.29 8.95 -28.14
N ASN A 93 10.63 8.97 -28.24
CA ASN A 93 11.41 10.09 -28.79
C ASN A 93 11.19 11.43 -28.05
N LEU A 94 10.97 11.40 -26.74
CA LEU A 94 10.65 12.56 -25.91
C LEU A 94 11.82 13.03 -25.02
N LEU A 95 12.99 12.37 -25.06
CA LEU A 95 14.13 12.74 -24.21
C LEU A 95 14.56 14.21 -24.36
N ALA A 96 14.57 14.73 -25.58
CA ALA A 96 15.00 16.12 -25.86
C ALA A 96 14.09 17.18 -25.23
N VAL A 97 12.82 16.83 -24.95
CA VAL A 97 11.83 17.71 -24.33
C VAL A 97 11.42 17.26 -22.93
N ALA A 98 12.12 16.25 -22.37
CA ALA A 98 11.73 15.63 -21.10
C ALA A 98 11.68 16.62 -19.94
N ASP A 99 12.65 17.53 -19.92
CA ASP A 99 12.85 18.56 -18.89
C ASP A 99 12.43 19.96 -19.36
N VAL A 100 11.83 20.05 -20.55
CA VAL A 100 11.31 21.31 -21.09
C VAL A 100 9.92 21.58 -20.51
N PRO A 101 9.63 22.82 -20.06
CA PRO A 101 8.30 23.18 -19.60
C PRO A 101 7.23 22.95 -20.67
N TYR A 102 6.18 22.22 -20.29
CA TYR A 102 5.01 21.98 -21.11
C TYR A 102 3.80 22.80 -20.62
N LEU A 103 2.83 22.99 -21.52
CA LEU A 103 1.45 23.40 -21.21
C LEU A 103 0.48 22.39 -21.85
N VAL A 104 -0.44 21.84 -21.06
CA VAL A 104 -1.53 20.96 -21.52
C VAL A 104 -2.83 21.76 -21.60
N GLU A 105 -3.50 21.67 -22.75
CA GLU A 105 -4.75 22.35 -23.05
C GLU A 105 -5.77 21.40 -23.67
N ILE A 106 -7.03 21.82 -23.70
CA ILE A 106 -8.06 21.13 -24.49
C ILE A 106 -7.84 21.47 -25.96
N ARG A 107 -7.70 20.44 -26.79
CA ARG A 107 -7.54 20.56 -28.24
C ARG A 107 -8.71 21.30 -28.86
N THR A 108 -8.43 22.38 -29.59
CA THR A 108 -9.43 23.11 -30.38
C THR A 108 -10.07 22.20 -31.42
N GLY A 109 -11.39 22.21 -31.53
CA GLY A 109 -12.13 21.38 -32.49
C GLY A 109 -12.31 19.91 -32.10
N THR A 110 -12.03 19.53 -30.84
CA THR A 110 -12.32 18.17 -30.37
C THR A 110 -13.83 17.84 -30.45
N THR A 111 -14.14 16.61 -30.85
CA THR A 111 -15.51 16.07 -30.88
C THR A 111 -15.90 15.39 -29.57
N LYS A 112 -14.98 15.31 -28.59
CA LYS A 112 -15.27 14.75 -27.27
C LYS A 112 -16.29 15.63 -26.55
N LYS A 113 -17.38 15.03 -26.08
CA LYS A 113 -18.37 15.73 -25.25
C LYS A 113 -17.76 16.06 -23.88
N LYS A 114 -17.82 17.33 -23.47
CA LYS A 114 -17.32 17.85 -22.19
C LYS A 114 -15.86 17.42 -21.90
N PRO A 115 -14.90 17.80 -22.76
CA PRO A 115 -13.51 17.44 -22.57
C PRO A 115 -12.96 18.15 -21.32
N ILE A 116 -12.28 17.39 -20.46
CA ILE A 116 -11.64 17.92 -19.24
C ILE A 116 -10.22 17.40 -19.15
N ILE A 117 -9.29 18.24 -18.72
CA ILE A 117 -7.93 17.80 -18.37
C ILE A 117 -8.06 16.90 -17.12
N PRO A 118 -7.56 15.66 -17.14
CA PRO A 118 -7.66 14.77 -15.99
C PRO A 118 -7.04 15.42 -14.73
N PRO A 119 -7.70 15.37 -13.55
CA PRO A 119 -7.25 16.10 -12.35
C PRO A 119 -5.84 15.75 -11.85
N HIS A 120 -5.31 14.58 -12.22
CA HIS A 120 -3.96 14.15 -11.85
C HIS A 120 -2.87 14.70 -12.76
N ILE A 121 -3.24 15.37 -13.86
CA ILE A 121 -2.32 15.92 -14.85
C ILE A 121 -2.21 17.43 -14.61
N PRO A 122 -1.07 17.92 -14.10
CA PRO A 122 -0.83 19.36 -13.98
C PRO A 122 -0.91 20.02 -15.35
N THR A 123 -1.50 21.21 -15.43
CA THR A 123 -1.59 21.97 -16.67
C THR A 123 -0.21 22.41 -17.18
N CYS A 124 0.78 22.56 -16.28
CA CYS A 124 2.16 22.84 -16.64
C CYS A 124 3.15 22.02 -15.77
N GLY A 125 4.34 21.77 -16.31
CA GLY A 125 5.39 20.99 -15.65
C GLY A 125 6.42 20.48 -16.65
N THR A 126 7.16 19.43 -16.29
CA THR A 126 8.06 18.70 -17.20
C THR A 126 7.52 17.30 -17.46
N LEU A 127 7.81 16.71 -18.62
CA LEU A 127 7.41 15.33 -18.88
C LEU A 127 8.07 14.38 -17.90
N ARG A 128 9.33 14.61 -17.54
CA ARG A 128 10.05 13.78 -16.57
C ARG A 128 9.30 13.71 -15.24
N ASP A 129 8.87 14.85 -14.69
CA ASP A 129 8.09 14.85 -13.44
C ASP A 129 6.70 14.24 -13.62
N LEU A 130 6.03 14.49 -14.74
CA LEU A 130 4.70 13.93 -15.03
C LEU A 130 4.75 12.39 -15.05
N PHE A 131 5.68 11.80 -15.80
CA PHE A 131 5.87 10.34 -15.87
C PHE A 131 6.44 9.76 -14.57
N SER A 132 7.26 10.51 -13.82
CA SER A 132 7.84 9.99 -12.56
C SER A 132 6.84 10.01 -11.41
N LYS A 133 6.02 11.06 -11.29
CA LYS A 133 5.27 11.36 -10.05
C LYS A 133 3.75 11.33 -10.20
N ARG A 134 3.22 11.35 -11.42
CA ARG A 134 1.77 11.58 -11.65
C ARG A 134 1.05 10.44 -12.36
N LEU A 135 1.73 9.71 -13.25
CA LEU A 135 1.11 8.71 -14.10
C LEU A 135 1.38 7.28 -13.61
N ASP A 136 0.35 6.45 -13.60
CA ASP A 136 0.49 5.02 -13.37
C ASP A 136 1.00 4.35 -14.66
N LEU A 137 2.29 4.00 -14.66
CA LEU A 137 2.95 3.34 -15.79
C LEU A 137 2.80 1.82 -15.76
N ARG A 138 2.25 1.26 -14.68
CA ARG A 138 2.11 -0.19 -14.47
C ARG A 138 0.66 -0.65 -14.32
N GLY A 139 -0.28 0.25 -14.59
CA GLY A 139 -1.69 -0.07 -14.67
C GLY A 139 -2.00 -0.94 -15.89
N THR A 140 -2.92 -1.90 -15.74
CA THR A 140 -3.32 -2.80 -16.82
C THR A 140 -3.88 -2.03 -18.03
N PRO A 141 -3.26 -2.16 -19.24
CA PRO A 141 -3.72 -1.49 -20.45
C PRO A 141 -5.14 -1.92 -20.84
N LYS A 142 -6.11 -0.99 -20.84
CA LYS A 142 -7.49 -1.30 -21.25
C LYS A 142 -7.57 -1.53 -22.77
N LYS A 143 -8.49 -2.39 -23.23
CA LYS A 143 -8.74 -2.61 -24.69
C LYS A 143 -8.95 -1.31 -25.49
N LEU A 144 -9.63 -0.31 -24.91
CA LEU A 144 -9.82 0.99 -25.57
C LEU A 144 -8.50 1.74 -25.79
N PHE A 145 -7.56 1.61 -24.86
CA PHE A 145 -6.21 2.16 -25.00
C PHE A 145 -5.42 1.42 -26.09
N LEU A 146 -5.47 0.08 -26.12
CA LEU A 146 -4.86 -0.71 -27.20
C LEU A 146 -5.41 -0.33 -28.58
N LYS A 147 -6.72 -0.10 -28.69
CA LYS A 147 -7.34 0.36 -29.93
C LYS A 147 -6.82 1.75 -30.36
N MET A 148 -6.55 2.65 -29.41
CA MET A 148 -5.94 3.95 -29.71
C MET A 148 -4.54 3.79 -30.31
N LEU A 149 -3.73 2.86 -29.78
CA LEU A 149 -2.36 2.61 -30.22
C LEU A 149 -2.25 2.12 -31.68
N LEU A 150 -3.29 1.49 -32.22
CA LEU A 150 -3.32 1.07 -33.63
C LEU A 150 -3.00 2.20 -34.61
N ARG A 151 -3.47 3.41 -34.32
CA ARG A 151 -3.26 4.60 -35.16
C ARG A 151 -1.79 5.05 -35.25
N PHE A 152 -0.98 4.57 -34.31
CA PHE A 152 0.41 4.98 -34.13
C PHE A 152 1.38 3.81 -34.27
N THR A 153 0.91 2.67 -34.77
CA THR A 153 1.69 1.46 -35.05
C THR A 153 1.88 1.35 -36.55
N THR A 154 3.12 1.15 -37.01
CA THR A 154 3.46 1.22 -38.45
C THR A 154 3.81 -0.13 -39.05
N ASP A 155 4.31 -1.07 -38.25
CA ASP A 155 4.53 -2.44 -38.67
C ASP A 155 3.18 -3.18 -38.81
N SER A 156 3.02 -3.91 -39.92
CA SER A 156 1.76 -4.56 -40.27
C SER A 156 1.45 -5.79 -39.41
N GLN A 157 2.47 -6.50 -38.93
CA GLN A 157 2.30 -7.65 -38.04
C GLN A 157 1.94 -7.19 -36.63
N GLU A 158 2.65 -6.18 -36.11
CA GLU A 158 2.34 -5.54 -34.83
C GLU A 158 0.92 -4.96 -34.82
N MET A 159 0.52 -4.27 -35.89
CA MET A 159 -0.82 -3.72 -36.03
C MET A 159 -1.89 -4.82 -36.02
N ALA A 160 -1.68 -5.91 -36.76
CA ALA A 160 -2.61 -7.04 -36.79
C ALA A 160 -2.75 -7.70 -35.41
N GLN A 161 -1.65 -7.87 -34.68
CA GLN A 161 -1.65 -8.42 -33.33
C GLN A 161 -2.38 -7.49 -32.34
N LEU A 162 -2.07 -6.19 -32.33
CA LEU A 162 -2.81 -5.19 -31.51
C LEU A 162 -4.30 -5.17 -31.84
N GLN A 163 -4.66 -5.34 -33.12
CA GLN A 163 -6.04 -5.38 -33.57
C GLN A 163 -6.75 -6.62 -33.00
N GLN A 164 -6.08 -7.78 -33.00
CA GLN A 164 -6.60 -8.98 -32.36
C GLN A 164 -6.82 -8.75 -30.86
N LEU A 165 -5.83 -8.23 -30.13
CA LEU A 165 -5.92 -7.99 -28.68
C LEU A 165 -7.07 -7.06 -28.28
N CYS A 166 -7.35 -6.01 -29.07
CA CYS A 166 -8.43 -5.07 -28.76
C CYS A 166 -9.80 -5.48 -29.34
N SER A 167 -9.88 -6.57 -30.13
CA SER A 167 -11.12 -7.06 -30.73
C SER A 167 -12.07 -7.73 -29.71
N PRO A 168 -13.37 -7.84 -30.02
CA PRO A 168 -14.30 -8.64 -29.23
C PRO A 168 -13.90 -10.12 -29.14
N SER A 169 -13.43 -10.70 -30.25
CA SER A 169 -13.04 -12.11 -30.35
C SER A 169 -11.70 -12.42 -29.65
N GLY A 170 -10.78 -11.47 -29.58
CA GLY A 170 -9.44 -11.67 -29.00
C GLY A 170 -9.36 -11.52 -27.47
N SER A 171 -10.43 -11.85 -26.75
CA SER A 171 -10.49 -11.66 -25.29
C SER A 171 -9.55 -12.61 -24.53
N THR A 172 -9.37 -13.83 -25.03
CA THR A 172 -8.44 -14.81 -24.45
C THR A 172 -6.99 -14.36 -24.63
N GLU A 173 -6.65 -13.91 -25.84
CA GLU A 173 -5.32 -13.42 -26.21
C GLU A 173 -4.99 -12.13 -25.45
N TYR A 174 -5.96 -11.23 -25.30
CA TYR A 174 -5.84 -10.07 -24.43
C TYR A 174 -5.50 -10.47 -23.00
N ASN A 175 -6.25 -11.40 -22.40
CA ASN A 175 -6.03 -11.85 -21.02
C ASN A 175 -4.64 -12.48 -20.85
N ASN A 176 -4.21 -13.33 -21.80
CA ASN A 176 -2.89 -13.95 -21.78
C ASN A 176 -1.76 -12.91 -21.94
N PHE A 177 -1.97 -11.91 -22.80
CA PHE A 177 -1.01 -10.83 -22.99
C PHE A 177 -0.88 -9.96 -21.73
N ILE A 178 -2.00 -9.50 -21.15
CA ILE A 178 -1.95 -8.63 -19.96
C ILE A 178 -1.45 -9.34 -18.71
N GLN A 179 -1.56 -10.67 -18.63
CA GLN A 179 -0.96 -11.46 -17.54
C GLN A 179 0.57 -11.34 -17.52
N ASN A 180 1.19 -11.07 -18.67
CA ASN A 180 2.63 -10.90 -18.81
C ASN A 180 3.04 -9.45 -19.07
N CYS A 181 2.10 -8.56 -19.40
CA CYS A 181 2.35 -7.15 -19.71
C CYS A 181 2.30 -6.28 -18.45
N ASP A 182 3.44 -6.17 -17.79
CA ASP A 182 3.59 -5.54 -16.48
C ASP A 182 3.68 -4.00 -16.47
N SER A 183 3.87 -3.36 -17.64
CA SER A 183 3.97 -1.90 -17.75
C SER A 183 3.64 -1.37 -19.14
N LEU A 184 3.42 -0.06 -19.23
CA LEU A 184 3.34 0.66 -20.50
C LEU A 184 4.63 0.49 -21.32
N LEU A 185 5.79 0.50 -20.67
CA LEU A 185 7.06 0.29 -21.35
C LEU A 185 7.12 -1.10 -21.98
N HIS A 186 6.72 -2.16 -21.25
CA HIS A 186 6.65 -3.51 -21.79
C HIS A 186 5.65 -3.60 -22.95
N LEU A 187 4.47 -2.97 -22.84
CA LEU A 187 3.51 -2.91 -23.95
C LEU A 187 4.15 -2.30 -25.21
N LEU A 188 4.82 -1.16 -25.06
CA LEU A 188 5.42 -0.44 -26.18
C LEU A 188 6.67 -1.15 -26.73
N GLN A 189 7.43 -1.87 -25.91
CA GLN A 189 8.53 -2.74 -26.34
C GLN A 189 8.03 -4.02 -27.05
N SER A 190 6.83 -4.51 -26.70
CA SER A 190 6.16 -5.60 -27.43
C SER A 190 5.67 -5.18 -28.81
N PHE A 191 5.47 -3.87 -29.03
CA PHE A 191 5.10 -3.29 -30.32
C PHE A 191 6.08 -2.15 -30.70
N PRO A 192 7.34 -2.48 -31.06
CA PRO A 192 8.40 -1.50 -31.31
C PRO A 192 8.14 -0.48 -32.41
N SER A 193 7.17 -0.66 -33.30
CA SER A 193 6.77 0.34 -34.29
C SER A 193 5.73 1.34 -33.76
N CYS A 194 5.16 1.07 -32.58
CA CYS A 194 4.15 1.91 -31.93
C CYS A 194 4.77 3.15 -31.28
N ARG A 195 4.42 4.34 -31.77
CA ARG A 195 4.92 5.64 -31.30
C ARG A 195 3.78 6.64 -31.09
N PRO A 196 2.92 6.45 -30.07
CA PRO A 196 1.82 7.38 -29.80
C PRO A 196 2.37 8.73 -29.31
N PRO A 197 1.75 9.86 -29.70
CA PRO A 197 2.09 11.15 -29.13
C PRO A 197 1.66 11.22 -27.65
N VAL A 198 2.38 11.99 -26.85
CA VAL A 198 2.24 12.01 -25.39
C VAL A 198 0.82 12.34 -24.95
N GLU A 199 0.12 13.23 -25.65
CA GLU A 199 -1.26 13.63 -25.34
C GLU A 199 -2.20 12.44 -25.34
N ARG A 200 -2.03 11.51 -26.30
CA ARG A 200 -2.87 10.30 -26.36
C ARG A 200 -2.58 9.36 -25.20
N LEU A 201 -1.35 9.33 -24.67
CA LEU A 201 -1.05 8.61 -23.44
C LEU A 201 -1.75 9.27 -22.24
N LEU A 202 -1.68 10.60 -22.13
CA LEU A 202 -2.31 11.38 -21.06
C LEU A 202 -3.83 11.21 -20.98
N GLU A 203 -4.47 10.98 -22.12
CA GLU A 203 -5.92 10.73 -22.21
C GLU A 203 -6.36 9.37 -21.63
N HIS A 204 -5.42 8.43 -21.46
CA HIS A 204 -5.69 7.04 -21.10
C HIS A 204 -5.03 6.58 -19.79
N LEU A 205 -3.87 7.15 -19.42
CA LEU A 205 -3.14 6.75 -18.23
C LEU A 205 -3.81 7.26 -16.95
N GLY A 206 -3.92 6.36 -15.98
CA GLY A 206 -4.43 6.67 -14.65
C GLY A 206 -3.42 7.42 -13.78
N PRO A 207 -3.87 7.95 -12.63
CA PRO A 207 -2.98 8.55 -11.63
C PRO A 207 -2.09 7.51 -10.95
N LEU A 208 -0.83 7.87 -10.70
CA LEU A 208 0.03 7.16 -9.75
C LEU A 208 -0.52 7.34 -8.34
N GLN A 209 -1.10 6.28 -7.78
CA GLN A 209 -1.79 6.36 -6.49
C GLN A 209 -0.82 6.47 -5.30
N PRO A 210 -1.15 7.25 -4.26
CA PRO A 210 -0.49 7.13 -2.96
C PRO A 210 -0.69 5.74 -2.36
N ARG A 211 0.29 5.22 -1.61
CA ARG A 211 0.23 3.88 -0.98
C ARG A 211 0.06 4.02 0.54
N PRO A 212 -1.02 3.47 1.12
CA PRO A 212 -1.27 3.55 2.55
C PRO A 212 -0.36 2.62 3.35
N TYR A 213 0.06 3.05 4.53
CA TYR A 213 0.80 2.26 5.50
C TYR A 213 0.27 2.53 6.91
N SER A 214 0.13 1.48 7.71
CA SER A 214 -0.24 1.59 9.13
C SER A 214 0.95 2.10 9.94
N ILE A 215 0.69 3.06 10.81
CA ILE A 215 1.71 3.65 11.68
C ILE A 215 2.14 2.60 12.72
N SER A 216 3.45 2.40 12.88
CA SER A 216 4.06 1.42 13.79
C SER A 216 4.72 2.03 15.02
N SER A 217 4.43 3.29 15.35
CA SER A 217 4.88 3.95 16.57
C SER A 217 3.74 4.62 17.34
N SER A 218 4.04 4.97 18.58
CA SER A 218 3.23 5.87 19.41
C SER A 218 3.56 7.33 19.10
N PRO A 219 2.59 8.27 19.15
CA PRO A 219 2.88 9.71 19.10
C PRO A 219 3.64 10.21 20.34
N LEU A 220 3.73 9.41 21.39
CA LEU A 220 4.49 9.71 22.60
C LEU A 220 5.99 9.42 22.44
N ILE A 221 6.40 8.79 21.33
CA ILE A 221 7.82 8.57 21.06
C ILE A 221 8.47 9.93 20.76
N ASN A 222 9.21 10.45 21.74
CA ASN A 222 9.97 11.66 21.61
C ASN A 222 11.44 11.33 21.89
N ASN A 223 12.27 11.47 20.86
CA ASN A 223 13.71 11.58 21.08
C ASN A 223 14.03 13.02 21.46
N SER A 224 15.18 13.27 22.09
CA SER A 224 15.59 14.61 22.54
C SER A 224 15.66 15.67 21.43
N THR A 225 15.54 15.28 20.16
CA THR A 225 15.70 16.13 18.98
C THR A 225 14.43 16.39 18.17
N SER A 226 13.46 15.46 18.07
CA SER A 226 12.18 15.70 17.37
C SER A 226 11.12 14.60 17.62
N LYS A 227 9.84 14.93 17.36
CA LYS A 227 8.73 13.97 17.24
C LYS A 227 8.98 13.07 16.01
N GLN A 228 8.64 11.79 16.13
CA GLN A 228 8.88 10.83 15.05
C GLN A 228 7.66 9.96 14.77
N LEU A 229 7.55 9.48 13.54
CA LEU A 229 6.54 8.51 13.12
C LEU A 229 7.20 7.34 12.41
N HIS A 230 6.83 6.13 12.82
CA HIS A 230 7.32 4.91 12.18
C HIS A 230 6.23 4.29 11.30
N PHE A 231 6.65 3.66 10.21
CA PHE A 231 5.80 2.73 9.47
C PHE A 231 6.61 1.55 8.96
N THR A 232 5.96 0.40 8.80
CA THR A 232 6.61 -0.85 8.39
C THR A 232 6.15 -1.28 7.00
N PHE A 233 7.07 -1.75 6.16
CA PHE A 233 6.71 -2.34 4.88
C PHE A 233 7.61 -3.52 4.50
N SER A 234 7.05 -4.49 3.76
CA SER A 234 7.83 -5.50 3.04
C SER A 234 7.98 -5.11 1.57
N VAL A 235 9.17 -5.33 1.02
CA VAL A 235 9.42 -5.20 -0.41
C VAL A 235 8.60 -6.25 -1.16
N ILE A 236 7.93 -5.79 -2.21
CA ILE A 236 7.14 -6.64 -3.09
C ILE A 236 8.02 -6.96 -4.29
N ASP A 237 8.48 -8.20 -4.37
CA ASP A 237 9.03 -8.78 -5.59
C ASP A 237 7.93 -9.63 -6.23
N LEU A 238 7.63 -9.30 -7.48
CA LEU A 238 6.69 -10.00 -8.34
C LEU A 238 7.49 -10.90 -9.30
N GLU A 239 6.77 -11.68 -10.11
CA GLU A 239 7.37 -12.49 -11.15
C GLU A 239 8.11 -11.61 -12.18
N ASN A 240 8.99 -12.22 -12.99
CA ASN A 240 9.78 -11.52 -14.02
C ASN A 240 10.67 -10.37 -13.52
N ASN A 241 11.16 -10.45 -12.27
CA ASN A 241 11.96 -9.41 -11.60
C ASN A 241 11.25 -8.05 -11.45
N LEU A 242 9.92 -8.00 -11.64
CA LEU A 242 9.15 -6.80 -11.40
C LEU A 242 9.06 -6.55 -9.90
N LYS A 243 9.17 -5.29 -9.47
CA LYS A 243 9.07 -4.91 -8.06
C LYS A 243 7.92 -3.95 -7.83
N GLY A 244 7.23 -4.00 -6.70
CA GLY A 244 6.19 -3.02 -6.37
C GLY A 244 6.72 -1.59 -6.42
N VAL A 245 5.97 -0.66 -7.03
CA VAL A 245 6.43 0.73 -7.28
C VAL A 245 6.85 1.41 -5.97
N CYS A 246 5.94 1.51 -5.00
CA CYS A 246 6.22 2.22 -3.75
C CYS A 246 7.28 1.53 -2.89
N THR A 247 7.19 0.21 -2.69
CA THR A 247 8.10 -0.49 -1.76
C THR A 247 9.52 -0.63 -2.32
N SER A 248 9.68 -0.76 -3.64
CA SER A 248 11.01 -0.74 -4.26
C SER A 248 11.60 0.67 -4.37
N TRP A 249 10.75 1.69 -4.51
CA TRP A 249 11.17 3.09 -4.40
C TRP A 249 11.66 3.40 -2.98
N LEU A 250 10.88 3.06 -1.95
CA LEU A 250 11.25 3.19 -0.54
C LEU A 250 12.54 2.42 -0.19
N GLU A 251 12.70 1.18 -0.69
CA GLU A 251 13.91 0.39 -0.43
C GLU A 251 15.19 1.12 -0.87
N ARG A 252 15.14 1.91 -1.97
CA ARG A 252 16.29 2.68 -2.45
C ARG A 252 16.73 3.79 -1.49
N PHE A 253 15.84 4.27 -0.62
CA PHE A 253 16.18 5.28 0.40
C PHE A 253 17.15 4.71 1.45
N SER A 254 17.19 3.39 1.64
CA SER A 254 18.15 2.75 2.57
C SER A 254 19.60 3.09 2.22
N ASN A 255 19.87 3.41 0.95
CA ASN A 255 21.19 3.77 0.46
C ASN A 255 21.41 5.30 0.38
N ASN A 256 20.42 6.13 0.76
CA ASN A 256 20.49 7.59 0.62
C ASN A 256 19.63 8.31 1.68
N PRO A 257 20.14 8.45 2.92
CA PRO A 257 19.39 8.95 4.08
C PRO A 257 19.12 10.47 4.06
N GLU A 258 19.65 11.23 3.10
CA GLU A 258 19.38 12.68 2.99
C GLU A 258 18.04 13.01 2.32
N ARG A 259 17.26 12.01 1.93
CA ARG A 259 16.01 12.22 1.18
C ARG A 259 14.80 12.43 2.09
N SER A 260 13.86 13.22 1.58
CA SER A 260 12.54 13.42 2.15
C SER A 260 11.48 12.56 1.45
N LEU A 261 10.43 12.18 2.17
CA LEU A 261 9.23 11.56 1.63
C LEU A 261 8.07 12.56 1.64
N ASP A 262 7.29 12.52 0.55
CA ASP A 262 6.00 13.18 0.47
C ASP A 262 4.93 12.23 1.02
N PHE A 263 4.21 12.65 2.06
CA PHE A 263 3.14 11.86 2.67
C PHE A 263 2.02 12.73 3.25
N TYR A 264 0.88 12.13 3.53
CA TYR A 264 -0.22 12.76 4.27
C TYR A 264 -0.88 11.77 5.22
N PHE A 265 -1.51 12.29 6.28
CA PHE A 265 -2.33 11.48 7.17
C PHE A 265 -3.66 11.16 6.51
N ARG A 266 -4.06 9.90 6.59
CA ARG A 266 -5.38 9.48 6.12
C ARG A 266 -6.40 9.71 7.23
N ARG A 267 -7.67 9.80 6.83
CA ARG A 267 -8.81 9.86 7.75
C ARG A 267 -8.69 8.74 8.79
N PRO A 268 -8.82 9.06 10.08
CA PRO A 268 -8.85 8.09 11.15
C PRO A 268 -9.80 6.93 10.87
N ASN A 269 -9.42 5.76 11.33
CA ASN A 269 -10.26 4.56 11.34
C ASN A 269 -10.58 4.18 12.80
N ASN A 270 -11.41 3.16 12.99
CA ASN A 270 -11.73 2.63 14.33
C ASN A 270 -10.63 1.70 14.88
N PHE A 271 -9.49 1.56 14.21
CA PHE A 271 -8.39 0.69 14.62
C PHE A 271 -7.54 1.36 15.71
N ARG A 272 -8.17 1.67 16.84
CA ARG A 272 -7.57 2.41 17.96
C ARG A 272 -7.64 1.60 19.24
N LEU A 273 -6.72 1.87 20.16
CA LEU A 273 -6.79 1.33 21.53
C LEU A 273 -8.12 1.70 22.19
N PRO A 274 -8.62 0.89 23.15
CA PRO A 274 -9.80 1.24 23.92
C PRO A 274 -9.59 2.53 24.72
N GLU A 275 -10.65 3.31 24.92
CA GLU A 275 -10.60 4.51 25.76
C GLU A 275 -10.23 4.16 27.21
N ASP A 276 -10.80 3.08 27.74
CA ASP A 276 -10.42 2.51 29.03
C ASP A 276 -9.23 1.56 28.86
N MET A 277 -8.04 2.03 29.27
CA MET A 277 -6.79 1.29 29.17
C MET A 277 -6.73 0.01 30.01
N SER A 278 -7.64 -0.16 31.00
CA SER A 278 -7.79 -1.40 31.77
C SER A 278 -8.45 -2.52 30.95
N THR A 279 -9.11 -2.19 29.85
CA THR A 279 -9.72 -3.15 28.93
C THR A 279 -8.64 -4.05 28.32
N PRO A 280 -8.77 -5.39 28.43
CA PRO A 280 -7.81 -6.30 27.81
C PRO A 280 -7.87 -6.23 26.28
N ILE A 281 -6.73 -6.44 25.62
CA ILE A 281 -6.63 -6.44 24.16
C ILE A 281 -6.01 -7.74 23.65
N ILE A 282 -6.50 -8.20 22.49
CA ILE A 282 -5.94 -9.32 21.74
C ILE A 282 -5.57 -8.81 20.35
N MET A 283 -4.31 -8.96 19.97
CA MET A 283 -3.75 -8.46 18.72
C MET A 283 -3.33 -9.66 17.86
N ILE A 284 -3.81 -9.72 16.62
CA ILE A 284 -3.55 -10.84 15.69
C ILE A 284 -2.95 -10.26 14.41
N GLY A 285 -1.65 -10.44 14.21
CA GLY A 285 -0.90 -9.74 13.16
C GLY A 285 0.31 -10.50 12.64
N PRO A 286 0.14 -11.49 11.75
CA PRO A 286 1.27 -12.19 11.14
C PRO A 286 2.05 -11.29 10.17
N GLY A 287 3.38 -11.47 10.11
CA GLY A 287 4.28 -10.70 9.25
C GLY A 287 4.18 -9.20 9.54
N THR A 288 4.07 -8.38 8.50
CA THR A 288 3.90 -6.92 8.63
C THR A 288 2.58 -6.51 9.28
N GLY A 289 1.64 -7.45 9.50
CA GLY A 289 0.42 -7.22 10.31
C GLY A 289 0.72 -6.82 11.74
N VAL A 290 1.94 -7.04 12.23
CA VAL A 290 2.36 -6.61 13.57
C VAL A 290 2.55 -5.10 13.68
N ALA A 291 2.69 -4.38 12.57
CA ALA A 291 3.06 -2.96 12.53
C ALA A 291 2.25 -2.07 13.49
N PRO A 292 0.91 -1.99 13.42
CA PRO A 292 0.15 -1.14 14.34
C PRO A 292 0.23 -1.60 15.80
N PHE A 293 0.46 -2.89 16.04
CA PHE A 293 0.56 -3.46 17.40
C PHE A 293 1.85 -3.07 18.11
N ILE A 294 2.93 -2.79 17.36
CA ILE A 294 4.12 -2.15 17.91
C ILE A 294 3.77 -0.75 18.44
N GLY A 295 3.01 0.04 17.66
CA GLY A 295 2.52 1.33 18.10
C GLY A 295 1.62 1.24 19.34
N PHE A 296 0.72 0.24 19.39
CA PHE A 296 -0.16 0.00 20.55
C PHE A 296 0.64 -0.31 21.81
N LEU A 297 1.57 -1.27 21.75
CA LEU A 297 2.40 -1.67 22.89
C LEU A 297 3.30 -0.53 23.35
N GLN A 298 3.94 0.17 22.42
CA GLN A 298 4.75 1.35 22.72
C GLN A 298 3.93 2.46 23.38
N HIS A 299 2.69 2.69 22.93
CA HIS A 299 1.82 3.70 23.53
C HIS A 299 1.43 3.33 24.97
N ARG A 300 1.07 2.06 25.20
CA ARG A 300 0.75 1.55 26.55
C ARG A 300 1.94 1.68 27.51
N GLU A 301 3.15 1.38 27.04
CA GLU A 301 4.38 1.57 27.82
C GLU A 301 4.63 3.05 28.18
N LEU A 302 4.53 3.93 27.19
CA LEU A 302 4.84 5.36 27.36
C LEU A 302 3.78 6.16 28.12
N LEU A 303 2.54 5.65 28.24
CA LEU A 303 1.53 6.24 29.12
C LEU A 303 1.92 6.14 30.59
N ASN A 304 2.72 5.14 30.98
CA ASN A 304 3.12 4.89 32.37
C ASN A 304 1.92 4.81 33.33
N LEU A 305 0.86 4.12 32.88
CA LEU A 305 -0.37 3.84 33.64
C LEU A 305 -0.54 2.34 33.85
N ASP A 306 -1.37 1.96 34.81
CA ASP A 306 -1.85 0.58 34.91
C ASP A 306 -2.73 0.26 33.70
N VAL A 307 -2.34 -0.77 32.95
CA VAL A 307 -3.02 -1.17 31.72
C VAL A 307 -3.52 -2.61 31.82
N GLY A 308 -4.61 -2.90 31.11
CA GLY A 308 -5.17 -4.25 31.00
C GLY A 308 -4.22 -5.26 30.37
N ALA A 309 -4.60 -6.53 30.36
CA ALA A 309 -3.78 -7.55 29.72
C ALA A 309 -3.71 -7.35 28.20
N ALA A 310 -2.52 -7.49 27.61
CA ALA A 310 -2.31 -7.45 26.17
C ALA A 310 -1.79 -8.80 25.67
N TRP A 311 -2.47 -9.41 24.70
CA TRP A 311 -2.05 -10.65 24.05
C TRP A 311 -1.70 -10.40 22.59
N LEU A 312 -0.60 -11.00 22.11
CA LEU A 312 -0.18 -10.92 20.70
C LEU A 312 -0.09 -12.32 20.10
N PHE A 313 -0.85 -12.55 19.03
CA PHE A 313 -0.73 -13.70 18.13
C PHE A 313 0.06 -13.28 16.89
N TYR A 314 1.31 -13.73 16.83
CA TYR A 314 2.26 -13.40 15.79
C TYR A 314 2.65 -14.63 14.96
N GLY A 315 2.93 -14.42 13.68
CA GLY A 315 3.36 -15.49 12.78
C GLY A 315 4.40 -14.99 11.80
N CYS A 316 5.44 -15.79 11.59
CA CYS A 316 6.49 -15.53 10.62
C CYS A 316 6.86 -16.83 9.88
N ARG A 317 7.84 -16.79 8.97
CA ARG A 317 8.30 -18.00 8.27
C ARG A 317 9.34 -18.73 9.12
N TYR A 318 10.34 -18.02 9.61
CA TYR A 318 11.52 -18.52 10.30
C TYR A 318 11.85 -17.60 11.49
N ALA A 319 11.82 -18.13 12.70
CA ALA A 319 12.01 -17.33 13.92
C ALA A 319 13.36 -16.60 13.96
N SER A 320 14.40 -17.18 13.37
CA SER A 320 15.75 -16.61 13.34
C SER A 320 15.96 -15.52 12.28
N ARG A 321 15.04 -15.36 11.33
CA ARG A 321 15.26 -14.53 10.12
C ARG A 321 14.20 -13.48 9.86
N ASP A 322 12.94 -13.77 10.16
CA ASP A 322 11.82 -12.89 9.81
C ASP A 322 10.83 -12.63 10.95
N PHE A 323 11.28 -12.87 12.18
CA PHE A 323 10.62 -12.37 13.38
C PHE A 323 10.85 -10.86 13.50
N LEU A 324 9.87 -10.09 13.01
CA LEU A 324 9.89 -8.62 13.04
C LEU A 324 9.82 -8.12 14.49
N TYR A 325 10.59 -7.09 14.82
CA TYR A 325 10.59 -6.44 16.13
C TYR A 325 10.84 -7.37 17.32
N LYS A 326 11.63 -8.43 17.14
CA LYS A 326 11.88 -9.42 18.20
C LYS A 326 12.37 -8.79 19.50
N LYS A 327 13.29 -7.82 19.42
CA LYS A 327 13.88 -7.16 20.59
C LYS A 327 12.85 -6.33 21.35
N GLU A 328 12.06 -5.56 20.63
CA GLU A 328 10.99 -4.72 21.20
C GLU A 328 9.89 -5.58 21.83
N ILE A 329 9.46 -6.64 21.14
CA ILE A 329 8.46 -7.58 21.66
C ILE A 329 8.96 -8.29 22.92
N ASP A 330 10.24 -8.71 22.96
CA ASP A 330 10.84 -9.30 24.15
C ASP A 330 10.91 -8.30 25.32
N GLN A 331 11.21 -7.03 25.03
CA GLN A 331 11.19 -5.98 26.03
C GLN A 331 9.79 -5.78 26.61
N PHE A 332 8.75 -5.71 25.77
CA PHE A 332 7.37 -5.59 26.24
C PHE A 332 6.92 -6.78 27.09
N LEU A 333 7.40 -7.99 26.80
CA LEU A 333 7.15 -9.17 27.64
C LEU A 333 7.84 -9.04 29.00
N GLN A 334 9.09 -8.58 29.01
CA GLN A 334 9.87 -8.41 30.25
C GLN A 334 9.31 -7.32 31.15
N THR A 335 8.82 -6.22 30.58
CA THR A 335 8.18 -5.12 31.34
C THR A 335 6.72 -5.39 31.70
N GLY A 336 6.13 -6.47 31.19
CA GLY A 336 4.74 -6.85 31.44
C GLY A 336 3.70 -6.09 30.61
N ILE A 337 4.14 -5.14 29.76
CA ILE A 337 3.27 -4.41 28.82
C ILE A 337 2.59 -5.37 27.83
N LEU A 338 3.35 -6.37 27.34
CA LEU A 338 2.79 -7.52 26.65
C LEU A 338 2.65 -8.66 27.65
N THR A 339 1.41 -9.03 27.97
CA THR A 339 1.13 -10.07 28.98
C THR A 339 1.40 -11.48 28.43
N ARG A 340 1.09 -11.73 27.15
CA ARG A 340 1.34 -13.01 26.49
C ARG A 340 1.68 -12.84 25.02
N LEU A 341 2.69 -13.57 24.57
CA LEU A 341 3.03 -13.75 23.17
C LEU A 341 2.74 -15.20 22.76
N PHE A 342 1.93 -15.36 21.73
CA PHE A 342 1.72 -16.61 21.02
C PHE A 342 2.36 -16.45 19.65
N CYS A 343 3.42 -17.21 19.35
CA CYS A 343 4.12 -17.09 18.08
C CYS A 343 4.30 -18.44 17.38
N CYS A 344 4.30 -18.40 16.04
CA CYS A 344 4.54 -19.57 15.21
C CYS A 344 5.50 -19.24 14.05
N SER A 345 6.28 -20.25 13.68
CA SER A 345 7.13 -20.23 12.50
C SER A 345 6.61 -21.24 11.49
N SER A 346 6.06 -20.74 10.38
CA SER A 346 5.42 -21.61 9.38
C SER A 346 6.38 -22.50 8.60
N ARG A 347 7.71 -22.34 8.74
CA ARG A 347 8.73 -23.07 7.98
C ARG A 347 9.93 -23.58 8.81
N ASP A 348 9.92 -23.43 10.13
CA ASP A 348 10.96 -24.02 11.00
C ASP A 348 10.76 -25.54 11.20
N GLN A 349 9.60 -26.06 10.80
CA GLN A 349 9.22 -27.46 10.90
C GLN A 349 8.47 -27.92 9.64
N THR A 350 8.28 -29.23 9.48
CA THR A 350 7.63 -29.83 8.31
C THR A 350 6.17 -29.39 8.16
N GLU A 351 5.44 -29.32 9.27
CA GLU A 351 4.04 -28.91 9.28
C GLU A 351 3.90 -27.38 9.38
N LYS A 352 3.12 -26.78 8.48
CA LYS A 352 2.91 -25.33 8.49
C LYS A 352 1.94 -24.95 9.60
N VAL A 353 2.43 -24.17 10.56
CA VAL A 353 1.63 -23.60 11.66
C VAL A 353 1.41 -22.11 11.41
N TYR A 354 0.18 -21.66 11.59
CA TYR A 354 -0.26 -20.28 11.43
C TYR A 354 -0.97 -19.76 12.69
N VAL A 355 -1.26 -18.45 12.71
CA VAL A 355 -1.87 -17.79 13.88
C VAL A 355 -3.23 -18.38 14.27
N GLN A 356 -4.03 -18.85 13.30
CA GLN A 356 -5.29 -19.54 13.58
C GLN A 356 -5.11 -20.88 14.30
N ASP A 357 -3.99 -21.57 14.08
CA ASP A 357 -3.68 -22.81 14.79
C ASP A 357 -3.39 -22.51 16.26
N LEU A 358 -2.65 -21.42 16.53
CA LEU A 358 -2.39 -20.95 17.90
C LEU A 358 -3.68 -20.54 18.61
N ILE A 359 -4.62 -19.88 17.92
CA ILE A 359 -5.93 -19.53 18.49
C ILE A 359 -6.68 -20.80 18.88
N ARG A 360 -6.70 -21.83 18.02
CA ARG A 360 -7.33 -23.13 18.35
C ARG A 360 -6.66 -23.81 19.53
N GLN A 361 -5.33 -23.83 19.57
CA GLN A 361 -4.57 -24.44 20.66
C GLN A 361 -4.87 -23.79 22.02
N HIS A 362 -5.18 -22.50 22.03
CA HIS A 362 -5.48 -21.73 23.23
C HIS A 362 -6.96 -21.32 23.33
N ASN A 363 -7.85 -22.07 22.69
CA ASN A 363 -9.27 -21.75 22.51
C ASN A 363 -9.99 -21.34 23.79
N GLU A 364 -9.88 -22.11 24.88
CA GLU A 364 -10.55 -21.82 26.15
C GLU A 364 -10.13 -20.47 26.71
N SER A 365 -8.82 -20.22 26.74
CA SER A 365 -8.26 -18.97 27.25
C SER A 365 -8.62 -17.78 26.36
N PHE A 366 -8.63 -17.98 25.03
CA PHE A 366 -9.01 -16.97 24.05
C PHE A 366 -10.50 -16.60 24.19
N VAL A 367 -11.38 -17.60 24.26
CA VAL A 367 -12.83 -17.42 24.40
C VAL A 367 -13.18 -16.77 25.73
N ASN A 368 -12.57 -17.20 26.83
CA ASN A 368 -12.78 -16.56 28.14
C ASN A 368 -12.38 -15.08 28.12
N LYS A 369 -11.26 -14.74 27.45
CA LYS A 369 -10.78 -13.36 27.32
C LYS A 369 -11.80 -12.47 26.61
N ILE A 370 -12.40 -12.96 25.53
CA ILE A 370 -13.39 -12.19 24.76
C ILE A 370 -14.79 -12.17 25.43
N VAL A 371 -15.25 -13.29 25.99
CA VAL A 371 -16.62 -13.40 26.50
C VAL A 371 -16.75 -12.93 27.95
N ARG A 372 -15.77 -13.26 28.81
CA ARG A 372 -15.84 -12.97 30.26
C ARG A 372 -15.11 -11.70 30.66
N GLU A 373 -13.96 -11.44 30.03
CA GLU A 373 -13.12 -10.27 30.37
C GLU A 373 -13.34 -9.07 29.43
N ASN A 374 -14.33 -9.16 28.54
CA ASN A 374 -14.69 -8.12 27.60
C ASN A 374 -13.54 -7.59 26.72
N ALA A 375 -12.56 -8.43 26.37
CA ALA A 375 -11.42 -8.01 25.58
C ALA A 375 -11.80 -7.48 24.19
N VAL A 376 -11.00 -6.54 23.67
CA VAL A 376 -11.08 -6.06 22.28
C VAL A 376 -10.09 -6.83 21.41
N VAL A 377 -10.58 -7.36 20.28
CA VAL A 377 -9.80 -8.15 19.31
C VAL A 377 -9.47 -7.30 18.10
N TYR A 378 -8.19 -7.24 17.75
CA TYR A 378 -7.68 -6.57 16.57
C TYR A 378 -7.05 -7.58 15.62
N VAL A 379 -7.39 -7.49 14.33
CA VAL A 379 -6.80 -8.32 13.28
C VAL A 379 -6.18 -7.43 12.20
N CYS A 380 -4.89 -7.61 11.93
CA CYS A 380 -4.19 -6.83 10.92
C CYS A 380 -3.44 -7.74 9.92
N GLY A 381 -3.68 -7.56 8.62
CA GLY A 381 -2.97 -8.30 7.56
C GLY A 381 -3.76 -8.53 6.27
N ASP A 382 -3.45 -9.65 5.58
CA ASP A 382 -4.04 -10.00 4.28
C ASP A 382 -5.56 -10.28 4.39
N ALA A 383 -6.35 -9.47 3.68
CA ALA A 383 -7.81 -9.58 3.63
C ALA A 383 -8.28 -10.86 2.91
N LYS A 384 -7.53 -11.32 1.90
CA LYS A 384 -7.99 -12.38 0.99
C LYS A 384 -8.10 -13.73 1.69
N ASN A 385 -7.08 -14.08 2.48
CA ASN A 385 -6.99 -15.40 3.11
C ASN A 385 -6.96 -15.31 4.62
N MET A 386 -6.00 -14.56 5.19
CA MET A 386 -5.70 -14.62 6.63
C MET A 386 -6.87 -14.17 7.50
N VAL A 387 -7.45 -13.02 7.19
CA VAL A 387 -8.55 -12.43 7.99
C VAL A 387 -9.80 -13.32 7.98
N LYS A 388 -10.12 -13.93 6.83
CA LYS A 388 -11.24 -14.87 6.72
C LYS A 388 -11.01 -16.12 7.58
N GLN A 389 -9.81 -16.69 7.52
CA GLN A 389 -9.44 -17.87 8.31
C GLN A 389 -9.47 -17.60 9.82
N VAL A 390 -8.97 -16.42 10.24
CA VAL A 390 -9.04 -16.01 11.66
C VAL A 390 -10.49 -15.84 12.10
N SER A 391 -11.33 -15.15 11.33
CA SER A 391 -12.74 -14.95 11.66
C SER A 391 -13.48 -16.29 11.83
N SER A 392 -13.36 -17.21 10.85
CA SER A 392 -13.95 -18.54 10.94
C SER A 392 -13.43 -19.35 12.12
N THR A 393 -12.14 -19.20 12.44
CA THR A 393 -11.54 -19.90 13.59
C THR A 393 -12.11 -19.41 14.91
N ILE A 394 -12.33 -18.10 15.07
CA ILE A 394 -12.91 -17.54 16.29
C ILE A 394 -14.35 -18.06 16.48
N VAL A 395 -15.15 -18.11 15.40
CA VAL A 395 -16.50 -18.68 15.44
C VAL A 395 -16.47 -20.14 15.92
N ASN A 396 -15.57 -20.96 15.35
CA ASN A 396 -15.43 -22.35 15.78
C ASN A 396 -15.02 -22.46 17.26
N CYS A 397 -14.07 -21.65 17.72
CA CYS A 397 -13.67 -21.64 19.13
C CYS A 397 -14.84 -21.26 20.06
N LEU A 398 -15.68 -20.29 19.67
CA LEU A 398 -16.89 -19.93 20.41
C LEU A 398 -17.87 -21.10 20.50
N THR A 399 -18.13 -21.78 19.39
CA THR A 399 -18.97 -22.98 19.34
C THR A 399 -18.44 -24.07 20.26
N ASP A 400 -17.14 -24.36 20.20
CA ASP A 400 -16.52 -25.44 20.98
C ASP A 400 -16.51 -25.16 22.49
N VAL A 401 -16.15 -23.94 22.91
CA VAL A 401 -15.94 -23.62 24.33
C VAL A 401 -17.24 -23.21 25.03
N MET A 402 -18.16 -22.53 24.33
CA MET A 402 -19.42 -22.07 24.91
C MET A 402 -20.58 -23.05 24.65
N SER A 403 -20.36 -24.12 23.89
CA SER A 403 -21.41 -25.04 23.41
C SER A 403 -22.54 -24.31 22.67
N TRP A 404 -22.20 -23.22 21.99
CA TRP A 404 -23.14 -22.42 21.21
C TRP A 404 -23.39 -23.02 19.83
N SER A 405 -24.58 -22.79 19.26
CA SER A 405 -24.78 -23.13 17.85
C SER A 405 -23.90 -22.24 16.95
N GLN A 406 -23.62 -22.71 15.73
CA GLN A 406 -22.89 -21.92 14.73
C GLN A 406 -23.53 -20.53 14.53
N SER A 407 -24.87 -20.48 14.48
CA SER A 407 -25.62 -19.23 14.30
C SER A 407 -25.45 -18.26 15.47
N ASP A 408 -25.41 -18.77 16.70
CA ASP A 408 -25.23 -17.94 17.89
C ASP A 408 -23.80 -17.37 17.95
N ALA A 409 -22.80 -18.18 17.61
CA ALA A 409 -21.40 -17.74 17.54
C ALA A 409 -21.18 -16.68 16.45
N GLU A 410 -21.78 -16.85 15.27
CA GLU A 410 -21.77 -15.83 14.20
C GLU A 410 -22.52 -14.56 14.61
N GLY A 411 -23.65 -14.70 15.32
CA GLY A 411 -24.39 -13.58 15.90
C GLY A 411 -23.54 -12.78 16.89
N TYR A 412 -22.82 -13.46 17.77
CA TYR A 412 -21.90 -12.83 18.73
C TYR A 412 -20.72 -12.13 18.04
N MET A 413 -20.15 -12.74 16.99
CA MET A 413 -19.11 -12.06 16.20
C MET A 413 -19.60 -10.77 15.54
N LYS A 414 -20.83 -10.75 15.01
CA LYS A 414 -21.45 -9.52 14.50
C LYS A 414 -21.67 -8.49 15.61
N GLN A 415 -22.06 -8.93 16.81
CA GLN A 415 -22.17 -8.04 17.96
C GLN A 415 -20.82 -7.42 18.33
N LEU A 416 -19.73 -8.21 18.35
CA LEU A 416 -18.38 -7.68 18.62
C LEU A 416 -17.96 -6.65 17.56
N GLN A 417 -18.29 -6.87 16.28
CA GLN A 417 -18.04 -5.89 15.22
C GLN A 417 -18.84 -4.59 15.45
N ASN A 418 -20.14 -4.71 15.72
CA ASN A 418 -21.04 -3.56 15.93
C ASN A 418 -20.67 -2.74 17.18
N THR A 419 -20.04 -3.37 18.16
CA THR A 419 -19.61 -2.73 19.42
C THR A 419 -18.13 -2.32 19.42
N ASN A 420 -17.45 -2.34 18.27
CA ASN A 420 -16.01 -2.06 18.13
C ASN A 420 -15.12 -2.91 19.05
N ARG A 421 -15.54 -4.14 19.35
CA ARG A 421 -14.78 -5.14 20.11
C ARG A 421 -14.09 -6.19 19.24
N TYR A 422 -14.40 -6.22 17.95
CA TYR A 422 -13.65 -6.95 16.94
C TYR A 422 -13.41 -6.04 15.74
N ILE A 423 -12.15 -5.64 15.53
CA ILE A 423 -11.76 -4.59 14.58
C ILE A 423 -10.69 -5.13 13.63
N GLN A 424 -10.79 -4.78 12.35
CA GLN A 424 -9.88 -5.26 11.30
C GLN A 424 -9.20 -4.09 10.58
N ASP A 425 -7.89 -4.19 10.34
CA ASP A 425 -7.13 -3.32 9.44
C ASP A 425 -6.47 -4.20 8.37
N VAL A 426 -6.97 -4.12 7.13
CA VAL A 426 -6.65 -5.12 6.10
C VAL A 426 -6.20 -4.50 4.80
N TRP A 427 -5.25 -5.16 4.15
CA TRP A 427 -4.79 -4.85 2.80
C TRP A 427 -5.00 -6.05 1.86
N ILE A 428 -4.98 -5.76 0.56
CA ILE A 428 -5.34 -6.69 -0.53
C ILE A 428 -4.13 -7.08 -1.37
#